data_AF-A0A525C4M0-F1
#
_entry.id   AF-A0A525C4M0-F1
#
_cell.length_a   1.000
_cell.length_b   1.000
_cell.length_c   1.000
_cell.angle_alpha   90.00
_cell.angle_beta   90.00
_cell.angle_gamma   90.00
#
_symmetry.space_group_name_H-M   'P 1'
#
loop_
_entity.id
_entity.type
_entity.pdbx_description
1 polymer ?
#
loop_
_entity_poly.entity_id
_entity_poly.type
_entity_poly.pdbx_seq_one_letter_code
_entity_poly.pdbx_strand_id
1 'polypeptide(L)'
;MLDVIWEDADGNGYCIFHAPSESPEKQDVEEFNQLVYERIREAKEEGRECILSGVVFPGDIYFSCFGKDNPLPECGFASAHFEGWADFESAHFKERANFRSAHFERGAYFQSAHFEGGAYFWNTHFEGGASFESAHFEGVAYFVSSKFVEESTFRSSRFFYESTFAHASFQKHTIFDKSIYHEPVTFSEATFSSVSFDSCHFYYNVNMIRCTFNDTVNFTSCFCYFTLELQQAKFHEDSNFSRSCYSEIDCFRVDYKGKADFTESTVGHRANFHRASFDNNAWFDNFRCFGKADFQQASFTKYAQFRHAQFHGEALFTSTHFTDGAFFENTEFFSSRSFSGCLAKSPIIMD
;
A
#
# COMPACT_ATOMS: atom_id res chain seq x y z
N MET A 1 -36.41 18.76 -5.15
CA MET A 1 -36.73 18.03 -6.40
C MET A 1 -35.71 18.54 -7.39
N LEU A 2 -34.76 17.71 -7.83
CA LEU A 2 -33.91 18.07 -8.96
C LEU A 2 -34.82 18.00 -10.17
N ASP A 3 -35.03 19.13 -10.84
CA ASP A 3 -35.86 19.17 -12.04
C ASP A 3 -35.29 18.17 -13.06
N VAL A 4 -36.17 17.36 -13.64
CA VAL A 4 -35.80 16.47 -14.75
C VAL A 4 -35.46 17.39 -15.92
N ILE A 5 -34.21 17.34 -16.39
CA ILE A 5 -33.76 18.18 -17.49
C ILE A 5 -33.48 17.40 -18.77
N TRP A 6 -33.35 16.08 -18.67
CA TRP A 6 -33.14 15.18 -19.80
C TRP A 6 -33.93 13.89 -19.59
N GLU A 7 -34.51 13.33 -20.65
CA GLU A 7 -35.24 12.06 -20.64
C GLU A 7 -34.65 11.15 -21.74
N ASP A 8 -34.33 9.90 -21.39
CA ASP A 8 -33.77 8.94 -22.35
C ASP A 8 -34.84 8.33 -23.28
N ALA A 9 -34.42 7.47 -24.21
CA ALA A 9 -35.32 6.80 -25.14
C ALA A 9 -36.32 5.84 -24.47
N ASP A 10 -36.04 5.40 -23.24
CA ASP A 10 -36.87 4.50 -22.44
C ASP A 10 -37.82 5.26 -21.50
N GLY A 11 -37.77 6.60 -21.50
CA GLY A 11 -38.61 7.47 -20.68
C GLY A 11 -38.09 7.72 -19.27
N ASN A 12 -36.81 7.41 -18.99
CA ASN A 12 -36.19 7.70 -17.70
C ASN A 12 -35.75 9.16 -17.66
N GLY A 13 -36.21 9.90 -16.66
CA GLY A 13 -35.82 11.29 -16.43
C GLY A 13 -34.57 11.42 -15.56
N TYR A 14 -33.66 12.31 -15.94
CA TYR A 14 -32.40 12.56 -15.26
C TYR A 14 -32.22 14.05 -14.94
N CYS A 15 -31.51 14.34 -13.85
CA CYS A 15 -30.94 15.67 -13.63
C CYS A 15 -29.58 15.78 -14.34
N ILE A 16 -29.07 17.02 -14.52
CA ILE A 16 -27.80 17.27 -15.23
C ILE A 16 -26.64 16.42 -14.74
N PHE A 17 -26.56 16.19 -13.43
CA PHE A 17 -25.43 15.50 -12.84
C PHE A 17 -25.51 13.97 -13.01
N HIS A 18 -26.72 13.41 -13.11
CA HIS A 18 -26.97 11.96 -13.19
C HIS A 18 -27.30 11.47 -14.59
N ALA A 19 -27.46 12.37 -15.57
CA ALA A 19 -27.62 11.99 -16.96
C ALA A 19 -26.37 11.25 -17.50
N PRO A 20 -26.51 10.32 -18.46
CA PRO A 20 -25.38 9.73 -19.18
C PRO A 20 -24.55 10.80 -19.89
N SER A 21 -23.26 10.56 -20.12
CA SER A 21 -22.34 11.52 -20.76
C SER A 21 -22.71 11.89 -22.19
N GLU A 22 -23.45 11.02 -22.85
CA GLU A 22 -23.97 11.23 -24.20
C GLU A 22 -25.14 12.24 -24.24
N SER A 23 -25.67 12.67 -23.08
CA SER A 23 -26.77 13.63 -23.05
C SER A 23 -26.33 14.98 -23.64
N PRO A 24 -27.22 15.70 -24.34
CA PRO A 24 -26.89 16.99 -24.95
C PRO A 24 -26.26 17.99 -23.97
N GLU A 25 -26.69 17.97 -22.72
CA GLU A 25 -26.25 18.87 -21.65
C GLU A 25 -24.83 18.56 -21.16
N LYS A 26 -24.29 17.38 -21.48
CA LYS A 26 -22.92 16.95 -21.13
C LYS A 26 -21.94 17.01 -22.29
N GLN A 27 -22.39 17.45 -23.47
CA GLN A 27 -21.53 17.61 -24.65
C GLN A 27 -20.57 18.80 -24.52
N ASP A 28 -20.93 19.83 -23.74
CA ASP A 28 -20.04 20.94 -23.40
C ASP A 28 -19.41 20.70 -22.01
N VAL A 29 -18.20 20.12 -22.01
CA VAL A 29 -17.46 19.80 -20.78
C VAL A 29 -17.12 21.04 -19.96
N GLU A 30 -16.86 22.19 -20.61
CA GLU A 30 -16.50 23.41 -19.91
C GLU A 30 -17.72 23.97 -19.18
N GLU A 31 -18.87 24.03 -19.85
CA GLU A 31 -20.13 24.44 -19.22
C GLU A 31 -20.53 23.51 -18.07
N PHE A 32 -20.43 22.18 -18.28
CA PHE A 32 -20.70 21.20 -17.21
C PHE A 32 -19.80 21.41 -15.99
N ASN A 33 -18.50 21.63 -16.20
CA ASN A 33 -17.56 21.89 -15.11
C ASN A 33 -17.92 23.17 -14.33
N GLN A 34 -18.38 24.22 -15.00
CA GLN A 34 -18.85 25.43 -14.30
C GLN A 34 -20.03 25.14 -13.37
N LEU A 35 -20.99 24.30 -13.80
CA LEU A 35 -22.12 23.89 -12.95
C LEU A 35 -21.66 23.09 -11.72
N VAL A 36 -20.64 22.25 -11.86
CA VAL A 36 -20.03 21.54 -10.72
C VAL A 36 -19.41 22.54 -9.76
N TYR A 37 -18.63 23.50 -10.25
CA TYR A 37 -17.99 24.51 -9.39
C TYR A 37 -19.00 25.45 -8.72
N GLU A 38 -20.09 25.80 -9.40
CA GLU A 38 -21.21 26.54 -8.81
C GLU A 38 -21.85 25.76 -7.66
N ARG A 39 -22.16 24.47 -7.87
CA ARG A 39 -22.71 23.61 -6.82
C ARG A 39 -21.80 23.48 -5.60
N ILE A 40 -20.48 23.46 -5.80
CA ILE A 40 -19.48 23.46 -4.72
C ILE A 40 -19.50 24.79 -3.96
N ARG A 41 -19.52 25.91 -4.68
CA ARG A 41 -19.59 27.26 -4.08
C ARG A 41 -20.85 27.43 -3.25
N GLU A 42 -22.02 27.07 -3.79
CA GLU A 42 -23.30 27.13 -3.06
C GLU A 42 -23.28 26.27 -1.80
N ALA A 43 -22.80 25.02 -1.89
CA ALA A 43 -22.71 24.13 -0.73
C ALA A 43 -21.81 24.73 0.37
N LYS A 44 -20.70 25.36 -0.04
CA LYS A 44 -19.76 26.04 0.85
C LYS A 44 -20.38 27.28 1.52
N GLU A 45 -21.11 28.10 0.76
CA GLU A 45 -21.81 29.28 1.28
C GLU A 45 -22.94 28.91 2.25
N GLU A 46 -23.64 27.81 1.98
CA GLU A 46 -24.73 27.31 2.82
C GLU A 46 -24.26 26.43 3.99
N GLY A 47 -22.98 26.08 4.04
CA GLY A 47 -22.40 25.25 5.11
C GLY A 47 -22.93 23.82 5.11
N ARG A 48 -23.22 23.25 3.94
CA ARG A 48 -23.73 21.87 3.78
C ARG A 48 -22.78 21.00 2.97
N GLU A 49 -23.00 19.69 3.03
CA GLU A 49 -22.32 18.73 2.15
C GLU A 49 -22.63 19.04 0.68
N CYS A 50 -21.57 19.07 -0.14
CA CYS A 50 -21.66 19.09 -1.60
C CYS A 50 -21.82 17.65 -2.10
N ILE A 51 -23.05 17.29 -2.46
CA ILE A 51 -23.37 15.96 -2.96
C ILE A 51 -23.13 15.90 -4.46
N LEU A 52 -22.04 15.22 -4.84
CA LEU A 52 -21.63 14.83 -6.20
C LEU A 52 -21.61 13.30 -6.35
N SER A 53 -22.37 12.60 -5.51
CA SER A 53 -22.50 11.15 -5.57
C SER A 53 -23.27 10.71 -6.83
N GLY A 54 -22.77 9.68 -7.51
CA GLY A 54 -23.35 9.14 -8.73
C GLY A 54 -23.17 10.02 -9.98
N VAL A 55 -22.43 11.13 -9.87
CA VAL A 55 -22.25 12.07 -10.97
C VAL A 55 -21.31 11.47 -12.01
N VAL A 56 -21.71 11.56 -13.28
CA VAL A 56 -20.84 11.21 -14.41
C VAL A 56 -20.18 12.49 -14.94
N PHE A 57 -18.85 12.59 -14.82
CA PHE A 57 -18.05 13.68 -15.33
C PHE A 57 -17.60 13.32 -16.76
N PRO A 58 -18.15 13.99 -17.80
CA PRO A 58 -18.02 13.55 -19.20
C PRO A 58 -16.65 13.86 -19.83
N GLY A 59 -15.77 14.54 -19.10
CA GLY A 59 -14.45 14.94 -19.56
C GLY A 59 -13.55 15.37 -18.41
N ASP A 60 -12.45 16.01 -18.75
CA ASP A 60 -11.46 16.45 -17.77
C ASP A 60 -12.06 17.46 -16.79
N ILE A 61 -11.75 17.32 -15.49
CA ILE A 61 -12.21 18.22 -14.44
C ILE A 61 -11.08 18.56 -13.46
N TYR A 62 -11.01 19.82 -13.05
CA TYR A 62 -9.88 20.39 -12.31
C TYR A 62 -10.30 20.95 -10.96
N PHE A 63 -10.22 20.11 -9.92
CA PHE A 63 -10.38 20.48 -8.52
C PHE A 63 -9.12 21.08 -7.90
N SER A 64 -8.01 21.16 -8.63
CA SER A 64 -6.78 21.83 -8.21
C SER A 64 -6.95 23.33 -7.91
N CYS A 65 -8.05 23.95 -8.36
CA CYS A 65 -8.43 25.30 -7.99
C CYS A 65 -8.90 25.45 -6.51
N PHE A 66 -9.19 24.34 -5.82
CA PHE A 66 -9.63 24.32 -4.42
C PHE A 66 -8.48 24.01 -3.45
N GLY A 67 -7.47 24.87 -3.43
CA GLY A 67 -6.29 24.73 -2.56
C GLY A 67 -6.48 25.23 -1.13
N LYS A 68 -5.37 25.42 -0.42
CA LYS A 68 -5.35 25.78 1.02
C LYS A 68 -6.24 26.97 1.39
N ASP A 69 -6.20 28.03 0.59
CA ASP A 69 -6.93 29.29 0.85
C ASP A 69 -8.40 29.22 0.42
N ASN A 70 -8.77 28.21 -0.38
CA ASN A 70 -10.12 27.98 -0.85
C ASN A 70 -10.46 26.47 -0.80
N PRO A 71 -10.54 25.86 0.39
CA PRO A 71 -10.72 24.41 0.49
C PRO A 71 -12.10 23.99 0.00
N LEU A 72 -12.19 22.74 -0.43
CA LEU A 72 -13.46 22.07 -0.68
C LEU A 72 -14.28 21.97 0.62
N PRO A 73 -15.61 22.13 0.57
CA PRO A 73 -16.49 21.75 1.69
C PRO A 73 -16.48 20.22 1.85
N GLU A 74 -17.30 19.68 2.76
CA GLU A 74 -17.54 18.23 2.75
C GLU A 74 -18.08 17.83 1.36
N CYS A 75 -17.36 16.97 0.65
CA CYS A 75 -17.65 16.60 -0.73
C CYS A 75 -17.85 15.10 -0.86
N GLY A 76 -19.04 14.70 -1.30
CA GLY A 76 -19.38 13.31 -1.59
C GLY A 76 -19.28 13.02 -3.07
N PHE A 77 -18.29 12.21 -3.47
CA PHE A 77 -18.08 11.64 -4.81
C PHE A 77 -18.43 10.15 -4.85
N ALA A 78 -19.30 9.68 -3.94
CA ALA A 78 -19.58 8.26 -3.85
C ALA A 78 -20.26 7.76 -5.13
N SER A 79 -19.75 6.68 -5.73
CA SER A 79 -20.23 6.15 -7.02
C SER A 79 -20.14 7.15 -8.18
N ALA A 80 -19.35 8.22 -8.06
CA ALA A 80 -19.07 9.12 -9.18
C ALA A 80 -18.25 8.40 -10.25
N HIS A 81 -18.45 8.79 -11.50
CA HIS A 81 -17.76 8.24 -12.66
C HIS A 81 -17.02 9.37 -13.39
N PHE A 82 -15.70 9.27 -13.51
CA PHE A 82 -14.86 10.24 -14.20
C PHE A 82 -14.32 9.64 -15.50
N GLU A 83 -14.89 10.05 -16.63
CA GLU A 83 -14.50 9.56 -17.96
C GLU A 83 -13.23 10.23 -18.49
N GLY A 84 -12.98 11.47 -18.08
CA GLY A 84 -11.75 12.22 -18.34
C GLY A 84 -10.75 12.17 -17.18
N TRP A 85 -9.69 12.97 -17.28
CA TRP A 85 -8.71 13.15 -16.21
C TRP A 85 -9.36 13.89 -15.03
N ALA A 86 -9.18 13.37 -13.82
CA ALA A 86 -9.66 14.00 -12.59
C ALA A 86 -8.46 14.59 -11.82
N ASP A 87 -8.31 15.91 -11.87
CA ASP A 87 -7.21 16.62 -11.24
C ASP A 87 -7.63 17.19 -9.87
N PHE A 88 -7.07 16.62 -8.81
CA PHE A 88 -7.14 17.07 -7.42
C PHE A 88 -5.76 17.49 -6.89
N GLU A 89 -4.81 17.85 -7.78
CA GLU A 89 -3.48 18.29 -7.38
C GLU A 89 -3.58 19.48 -6.42
N SER A 90 -2.91 19.38 -5.27
CA SER A 90 -2.93 20.38 -4.20
C SER A 90 -4.33 20.76 -3.68
N ALA A 91 -5.35 19.98 -4.01
CA ALA A 91 -6.70 20.19 -3.50
C ALA A 91 -6.72 20.00 -1.98
N HIS A 92 -7.49 20.84 -1.30
CA HIS A 92 -7.60 20.84 0.15
C HIS A 92 -9.01 20.42 0.58
N PHE A 93 -9.10 19.24 1.18
CA PHE A 93 -10.31 18.69 1.79
C PHE A 93 -10.28 18.92 3.29
N LYS A 94 -10.95 19.98 3.74
CA LYS A 94 -11.02 20.31 5.17
C LYS A 94 -11.86 19.31 5.95
N GLU A 95 -12.97 18.91 5.35
CA GLU A 95 -13.90 17.93 5.90
C GLU A 95 -13.75 16.61 5.13
N ARG A 96 -14.65 15.66 5.42
CA ARG A 96 -14.66 14.35 4.79
C ARG A 96 -14.67 14.42 3.25
N ALA A 97 -13.80 13.64 2.63
CA ALA A 97 -13.76 13.41 1.18
C ALA A 97 -14.17 11.96 0.88
N ASN A 98 -15.36 11.77 0.29
CA ASN A 98 -15.92 10.44 0.08
C ASN A 98 -15.91 10.01 -1.38
N PHE A 99 -14.96 9.16 -1.76
CA PHE A 99 -14.81 8.56 -3.09
C PHE A 99 -15.28 7.10 -3.14
N ARG A 100 -16.08 6.65 -2.17
CA ARG A 100 -16.53 5.25 -2.10
C ARG A 100 -17.18 4.81 -3.42
N SER A 101 -16.69 3.71 -3.97
CA SER A 101 -17.17 3.13 -5.23
C SER A 101 -17.06 4.07 -6.44
N ALA A 102 -16.26 5.13 -6.36
CA ALA A 102 -15.98 5.98 -7.52
C ALA A 102 -15.17 5.20 -8.57
N HIS A 103 -15.31 5.58 -9.83
CA HIS A 103 -14.58 5.01 -10.95
C HIS A 103 -13.90 6.12 -11.75
N PHE A 104 -12.59 5.99 -11.91
CA PHE A 104 -11.75 6.89 -12.69
C PHE A 104 -11.27 6.13 -13.93
N GLU A 105 -11.83 6.42 -15.11
CA GLU A 105 -11.46 5.74 -16.37
C GLU A 105 -10.05 6.14 -16.82
N ARG A 106 -9.73 7.43 -16.67
CA ARG A 106 -8.40 7.99 -16.96
C ARG A 106 -7.66 8.24 -15.64
N GLY A 107 -6.62 9.06 -15.67
CA GLY A 107 -5.82 9.27 -14.47
C GLY A 107 -6.52 10.11 -13.41
N ALA A 108 -6.25 9.77 -12.15
CA ALA A 108 -6.71 10.51 -10.97
C ALA A 108 -5.49 11.06 -10.22
N TYR A 109 -5.42 12.38 -10.10
CA TYR A 109 -4.24 13.09 -9.62
C TYR A 109 -4.52 13.76 -8.27
N PHE A 110 -3.98 13.22 -7.19
CA PHE A 110 -4.05 13.74 -5.82
C PHE A 110 -2.67 14.18 -5.31
N GLN A 111 -1.74 14.53 -6.21
CA GLN A 111 -0.40 14.97 -5.85
C GLN A 111 -0.48 16.17 -4.91
N SER A 112 0.26 16.11 -3.80
CA SER A 112 0.26 17.16 -2.78
C SER A 112 -1.13 17.54 -2.23
N ALA A 113 -2.16 16.72 -2.47
CA ALA A 113 -3.49 16.95 -1.91
C ALA A 113 -3.43 16.87 -0.38
N HIS A 114 -4.25 17.70 0.28
CA HIS A 114 -4.33 17.76 1.73
C HIS A 114 -5.71 17.30 2.18
N PHE A 115 -5.75 16.24 2.98
CA PHE A 115 -6.95 15.68 3.58
C PHE A 115 -6.90 15.92 5.10
N GLU A 116 -7.43 17.04 5.57
CA GLU A 116 -7.64 17.30 7.02
C GLU A 116 -8.74 16.39 7.56
N GLY A 117 -9.82 16.24 6.79
CA GLY A 117 -10.85 15.25 7.05
C GLY A 117 -10.47 13.85 6.56
N GLY A 118 -11.28 12.85 6.91
CA GLY A 118 -11.08 11.48 6.44
C GLY A 118 -11.26 11.35 4.93
N ALA A 119 -10.35 10.61 4.28
CA ALA A 119 -10.36 10.31 2.85
C ALA A 119 -10.78 8.85 2.62
N TYR A 120 -11.87 8.66 1.88
CA TYR A 120 -12.57 7.39 1.82
C TYR A 120 -12.67 6.86 0.38
N PHE A 121 -11.76 5.96 0.02
CA PHE A 121 -11.62 5.33 -1.30
C PHE A 121 -12.07 3.86 -1.31
N TRP A 122 -13.00 3.45 -0.44
CA TRP A 122 -13.53 2.09 -0.43
C TRP A 122 -14.09 1.64 -1.78
N ASN A 123 -13.70 0.45 -2.25
CA ASN A 123 -14.15 -0.11 -3.52
C ASN A 123 -13.97 0.83 -4.74
N THR A 124 -13.04 1.78 -4.66
CA THR A 124 -12.75 2.70 -5.78
C THR A 124 -12.02 1.96 -6.89
N HIS A 125 -12.38 2.24 -8.13
CA HIS A 125 -11.72 1.70 -9.31
C HIS A 125 -10.91 2.81 -9.98
N PHE A 126 -9.59 2.71 -9.92
CA PHE A 126 -8.67 3.53 -10.71
C PHE A 126 -8.26 2.71 -11.93
N GLU A 127 -8.93 2.96 -13.06
CA GLU A 127 -8.62 2.29 -14.33
C GLU A 127 -7.40 2.91 -14.98
N GLY A 128 -7.31 4.25 -15.00
CA GLY A 128 -6.08 4.95 -15.32
C GLY A 128 -5.11 5.06 -14.15
N GLY A 129 -3.95 5.68 -14.39
CA GLY A 129 -2.91 5.86 -13.37
C GLY A 129 -3.37 6.75 -12.21
N ALA A 130 -3.02 6.38 -10.98
CA ALA A 130 -3.44 7.11 -9.77
C ALA A 130 -2.22 7.62 -9.00
N SER A 131 -2.17 8.93 -8.75
CA SER A 131 -1.04 9.53 -8.02
C SER A 131 -1.50 10.21 -6.74
N PHE A 132 -0.94 9.77 -5.62
CA PHE A 132 -1.04 10.36 -4.29
C PHE A 132 0.36 10.81 -3.82
N GLU A 133 1.26 11.11 -4.76
CA GLU A 133 2.62 11.55 -4.44
C GLU A 133 2.59 12.79 -3.56
N SER A 134 3.31 12.75 -2.45
CA SER A 134 3.37 13.82 -1.45
C SER A 134 2.01 14.24 -0.87
N ALA A 135 0.96 13.41 -1.00
CA ALA A 135 -0.32 13.65 -0.36
C ALA A 135 -0.19 13.60 1.17
N HIS A 136 -0.95 14.45 1.84
CA HIS A 136 -0.95 14.59 3.30
C HIS A 136 -2.32 14.19 3.83
N PHE A 137 -2.35 13.10 4.61
CA PHE A 137 -3.56 12.59 5.25
C PHE A 137 -3.50 12.88 6.75
N GLU A 138 -4.10 14.00 7.15
CA GLU A 138 -4.32 14.39 8.56
C GLU A 138 -5.62 13.80 9.12
N GLY A 139 -6.49 13.23 8.28
CA GLY A 139 -7.54 12.31 8.67
C GLY A 139 -7.21 10.84 8.34
N VAL A 140 -8.14 9.93 8.66
CA VAL A 140 -8.03 8.51 8.25
C VAL A 140 -8.01 8.39 6.72
N ALA A 141 -7.29 7.39 6.19
CA ALA A 141 -7.17 7.16 4.75
C ALA A 141 -7.50 5.71 4.40
N TYR A 142 -8.68 5.49 3.81
CA TYR A 142 -9.22 4.13 3.61
C TYR A 142 -9.36 3.77 2.14
N PHE A 143 -8.50 2.89 1.66
CA PHE A 143 -8.42 2.33 0.31
C PHE A 143 -8.87 0.86 0.26
N VAL A 144 -9.70 0.43 1.22
CA VAL A 144 -10.09 -0.98 1.35
C VAL A 144 -10.84 -1.45 0.09
N SER A 145 -10.44 -2.62 -0.43
CA SER A 145 -10.99 -3.22 -1.65
C SER A 145 -10.92 -2.32 -2.90
N SER A 146 -10.05 -1.30 -2.89
CA SER A 146 -9.80 -0.49 -4.08
C SER A 146 -8.99 -1.27 -5.11
N LYS A 147 -9.14 -0.88 -6.38
CA LYS A 147 -8.47 -1.52 -7.51
C LYS A 147 -7.69 -0.46 -8.29
N PHE A 148 -6.39 -0.66 -8.41
CA PHE A 148 -5.46 0.13 -9.22
C PHE A 148 -5.04 -0.71 -10.42
N VAL A 149 -5.61 -0.43 -11.59
CA VAL A 149 -5.38 -1.21 -12.81
C VAL A 149 -4.07 -0.83 -13.47
N GLU A 150 -3.79 0.47 -13.56
CA GLU A 150 -2.53 1.00 -14.08
C GLU A 150 -1.55 1.38 -12.95
N GLU A 151 -0.42 1.96 -13.31
CA GLU A 151 0.61 2.39 -12.35
C GLU A 151 0.04 3.35 -11.28
N SER A 152 0.51 3.19 -10.05
CA SER A 152 0.09 4.07 -8.95
C SER A 152 1.25 4.47 -8.05
N THR A 153 1.13 5.64 -7.41
CA THR A 153 2.17 6.13 -6.50
C THR A 153 1.60 6.80 -5.26
N PHE A 154 2.22 6.51 -4.13
CA PHE A 154 2.04 7.11 -2.81
C PHE A 154 3.40 7.64 -2.31
N ARG A 155 4.34 7.86 -3.22
CA ARG A 155 5.71 8.25 -2.88
C ARG A 155 5.71 9.51 -2.02
N SER A 156 6.52 9.54 -0.97
CA SER A 156 6.64 10.67 -0.04
C SER A 156 5.33 11.13 0.61
N SER A 157 4.25 10.33 0.54
CA SER A 157 2.99 10.63 1.23
C SER A 157 3.14 10.48 2.74
N ARG A 158 2.29 11.18 3.49
CA ARG A 158 2.30 11.15 4.96
C ARG A 158 0.92 10.82 5.49
N PHE A 159 0.86 9.81 6.33
CA PHE A 159 -0.36 9.37 7.03
C PHE A 159 -0.20 9.64 8.51
N PHE A 160 -0.96 10.61 9.03
CA PHE A 160 -0.93 10.99 10.45
C PHE A 160 -1.91 10.19 11.30
N TYR A 161 -2.88 9.51 10.67
CA TYR A 161 -3.88 8.66 11.30
C TYR A 161 -3.92 7.28 10.65
N GLU A 162 -4.75 6.39 11.20
CA GLU A 162 -4.94 5.03 10.69
C GLU A 162 -5.21 5.03 9.18
N SER A 163 -4.48 4.18 8.47
CA SER A 163 -4.63 4.00 7.02
C SER A 163 -4.77 2.52 6.69
N THR A 164 -5.60 2.22 5.69
CA THR A 164 -5.79 0.82 5.27
C THR A 164 -5.99 0.67 3.78
N PHE A 165 -5.28 -0.29 3.23
CA PHE A 165 -5.30 -0.82 1.88
C PHE A 165 -5.71 -2.31 1.90
N ALA A 166 -6.41 -2.76 2.96
CA ALA A 166 -6.85 -4.14 3.09
C ALA A 166 -7.65 -4.58 1.85
N HIS A 167 -7.35 -5.78 1.33
CA HIS A 167 -7.96 -6.32 0.11
C HIS A 167 -7.78 -5.47 -1.17
N ALA A 168 -6.92 -4.45 -1.16
CA ALA A 168 -6.65 -3.67 -2.36
C ALA A 168 -5.90 -4.51 -3.40
N SER A 169 -6.11 -4.20 -4.69
CA SER A 169 -5.43 -4.86 -5.79
C SER A 169 -4.66 -3.84 -6.63
N PHE A 170 -3.34 -4.04 -6.73
CA PHE A 170 -2.41 -3.24 -7.51
C PHE A 170 -1.89 -4.08 -8.68
N GLN A 171 -2.41 -3.84 -9.87
CA GLN A 171 -2.20 -4.73 -11.03
C GLN A 171 -0.94 -4.40 -11.85
N LYS A 172 -0.33 -3.24 -11.59
CA LYS A 172 0.93 -2.78 -12.18
C LYS A 172 1.90 -2.36 -11.08
N HIS A 173 2.93 -1.62 -11.46
CA HIS A 173 3.93 -1.14 -10.52
C HIS A 173 3.33 -0.09 -9.57
N THR A 174 3.55 -0.26 -8.27
CA THR A 174 3.11 0.68 -7.24
C THR A 174 4.28 1.14 -6.38
N ILE A 175 4.37 2.46 -6.15
CA ILE A 175 5.47 3.07 -5.40
C ILE A 175 4.95 3.67 -4.09
N PHE A 176 5.36 3.13 -2.96
CA PHE A 176 5.17 3.71 -1.63
C PHE A 176 6.44 4.38 -1.08
N ASP A 177 7.53 4.41 -1.84
CA ASP A 177 8.83 4.89 -1.40
C ASP A 177 8.77 6.18 -0.59
N LYS A 178 9.52 6.23 0.52
CA LYS A 178 9.65 7.39 1.41
C LYS A 178 8.34 7.84 2.05
N SER A 179 7.28 7.05 1.99
CA SER A 179 6.07 7.33 2.75
C SER A 179 6.31 7.15 4.25
N ILE A 180 5.56 7.91 5.04
CA ILE A 180 5.67 7.94 6.50
C ILE A 180 4.30 7.67 7.11
N TYR A 181 4.25 6.69 8.01
CA TYR A 181 3.04 6.30 8.73
C TYR A 181 3.24 6.54 10.22
N HIS A 182 2.51 7.52 10.75
CA HIS A 182 2.54 7.88 12.18
C HIS A 182 1.58 7.06 13.03
N GLU A 183 0.69 6.29 12.41
CA GLU A 183 -0.27 5.38 13.04
C GLU A 183 -0.27 4.04 12.27
N PRO A 184 -0.93 2.98 12.77
CA PRO A 184 -0.94 1.68 12.11
C PRO A 184 -1.40 1.75 10.64
N VAL A 185 -0.75 0.95 9.79
CA VAL A 185 -1.14 0.76 8.40
C VAL A 185 -1.45 -0.70 8.12
N THR A 186 -2.58 -0.95 7.45
CA THR A 186 -3.00 -2.31 7.08
C THR A 186 -3.02 -2.50 5.57
N PHE A 187 -2.30 -3.49 5.08
CA PHE A 187 -2.34 -4.03 3.72
C PHE A 187 -2.89 -5.46 3.69
N SER A 188 -3.42 -5.99 4.79
CA SER A 188 -3.82 -7.40 4.91
C SER A 188 -4.63 -7.89 3.71
N GLU A 189 -4.26 -9.05 3.17
CA GLU A 189 -4.90 -9.66 1.99
C GLU A 189 -4.87 -8.80 0.72
N ALA A 190 -4.01 -7.76 0.65
CA ALA A 190 -3.77 -7.03 -0.58
C ALA A 190 -2.95 -7.86 -1.59
N THR A 191 -3.12 -7.53 -2.86
CA THR A 191 -2.38 -8.13 -3.97
C THR A 191 -1.59 -7.06 -4.70
N PHE A 192 -0.31 -7.34 -4.92
CA PHE A 192 0.60 -6.46 -5.66
C PHE A 192 1.15 -7.21 -6.87
N SER A 193 1.31 -6.52 -7.99
CA SER A 193 2.22 -6.96 -9.05
C SER A 193 3.65 -6.70 -8.58
N SER A 194 4.24 -5.58 -8.99
CA SER A 194 5.54 -5.09 -8.49
C SER A 194 5.30 -3.93 -7.52
N VAL A 195 6.00 -3.90 -6.38
CA VAL A 195 5.81 -2.83 -5.38
C VAL A 195 7.12 -2.44 -4.71
N SER A 196 7.29 -1.14 -4.48
CA SER A 196 8.43 -0.59 -3.74
C SER A 196 7.97 0.19 -2.52
N PHE A 197 8.58 -0.09 -1.38
CA PHE A 197 8.44 0.58 -0.09
C PHE A 197 9.79 1.17 0.36
N ASP A 198 10.71 1.49 -0.57
CA ASP A 198 12.06 1.93 -0.25
C ASP A 198 12.04 3.13 0.70
N SER A 199 12.87 3.09 1.73
CA SER A 199 13.04 4.21 2.67
C SER A 199 11.75 4.62 3.41
N CYS A 200 10.77 3.73 3.54
CA CYS A 200 9.56 3.98 4.32
C CYS A 200 9.82 4.00 5.82
N HIS A 201 9.06 4.82 6.55
CA HIS A 201 9.08 4.89 8.00
C HIS A 201 7.72 4.50 8.57
N PHE A 202 7.69 3.48 9.42
CA PHE A 202 6.49 2.99 10.09
C PHE A 202 6.67 3.11 11.60
N TYR A 203 5.98 4.06 12.22
CA TYR A 203 6.07 4.31 13.66
C TYR A 203 5.24 3.33 14.51
N TYR A 204 4.41 2.51 13.87
CA TYR A 204 3.55 1.49 14.48
C TYR A 204 3.52 0.21 13.63
N ASN A 205 2.66 -0.75 13.98
CA ASN A 205 2.54 -2.02 13.28
C ASN A 205 2.16 -1.83 11.81
N VAL A 206 2.78 -2.67 10.97
CA VAL A 206 2.52 -2.78 9.54
C VAL A 206 1.90 -4.15 9.29
N ASN A 207 0.59 -4.19 9.06
CA ASN A 207 -0.12 -5.45 8.83
C ASN A 207 -0.10 -5.81 7.34
N MET A 208 0.70 -6.80 6.96
CA MET A 208 0.77 -7.39 5.61
C MET A 208 0.41 -8.88 5.63
N ILE A 209 -0.43 -9.28 6.59
CA ILE A 209 -0.87 -10.67 6.75
C ILE A 209 -1.58 -11.13 5.48
N ARG A 210 -1.19 -12.31 4.98
CA ARG A 210 -1.79 -12.96 3.81
C ARG A 210 -1.73 -12.11 2.52
N CYS A 211 -0.82 -11.15 2.43
CA CYS A 211 -0.53 -10.45 1.18
C CYS A 211 0.04 -11.40 0.11
N THR A 212 -0.24 -11.10 -1.15
CA THR A 212 0.38 -11.79 -2.30
C THR A 212 1.13 -10.78 -3.15
N PHE A 213 2.42 -11.03 -3.36
CA PHE A 213 3.29 -10.24 -4.21
C PHE A 213 3.65 -11.08 -5.44
N ASN A 214 3.13 -10.70 -6.60
CA ASN A 214 3.24 -11.50 -7.82
C ASN A 214 4.54 -11.25 -8.59
N ASP A 215 5.20 -10.12 -8.34
CA ASP A 215 6.46 -9.71 -8.93
C ASP A 215 7.38 -9.13 -7.83
N THR A 216 8.49 -8.52 -8.21
CA THR A 216 9.53 -8.03 -7.31
C THR A 216 8.99 -7.09 -6.23
N VAL A 217 9.50 -7.26 -5.01
CA VAL A 217 9.18 -6.41 -3.87
C VAL A 217 10.42 -5.76 -3.30
N ASN A 218 10.35 -4.46 -3.05
CA ASN A 218 11.42 -3.72 -2.43
C ASN A 218 11.01 -3.12 -1.08
N PHE A 219 11.74 -3.47 -0.02
CA PHE A 219 11.66 -2.94 1.34
C PHE A 219 13.03 -2.41 1.79
N THR A 220 13.88 -1.96 0.88
CA THR A 220 15.22 -1.47 1.24
C THR A 220 15.18 -0.23 2.12
N SER A 221 16.13 -0.13 3.05
CA SER A 221 16.31 1.06 3.90
C SER A 221 15.06 1.47 4.72
N CYS A 222 14.16 0.54 4.98
CA CYS A 222 12.96 0.79 5.77
C CYS A 222 13.26 0.85 7.27
N PHE A 223 12.45 1.64 7.99
CA PHE A 223 12.45 1.68 9.45
C PHE A 223 11.07 1.31 9.98
N CYS A 224 10.94 0.16 10.62
CA CYS A 224 9.73 -0.25 11.34
C CYS A 224 10.01 -0.27 12.83
N TYR A 225 9.43 0.68 13.57
CA TYR A 225 9.69 0.86 15.00
C TYR A 225 8.91 -0.13 15.88
N PHE A 226 7.92 -0.82 15.31
CA PHE A 226 7.20 -1.93 15.92
C PHE A 226 7.30 -3.17 15.02
N THR A 227 6.17 -3.83 14.71
CA THR A 227 6.17 -5.11 14.01
C THR A 227 5.83 -4.94 12.54
N LEU A 228 6.66 -5.50 11.67
CA LEU A 228 6.29 -5.85 10.30
C LEU A 228 5.66 -7.25 10.30
N GLU A 229 4.34 -7.31 10.13
CA GLU A 229 3.54 -8.54 10.17
C GLU A 229 3.35 -9.09 8.75
N LEU A 230 4.08 -10.16 8.41
CA LEU A 230 4.07 -10.79 7.08
C LEU A 230 3.44 -12.18 7.11
N GLN A 231 2.74 -12.57 8.17
CA GLN A 231 2.32 -13.94 8.40
C GLN A 231 1.50 -14.47 7.21
N GLN A 232 1.92 -15.63 6.68
CA GLN A 232 1.32 -16.27 5.52
C GLN A 232 1.34 -15.44 4.21
N ALA A 233 2.19 -14.42 4.12
CA ALA A 233 2.44 -13.71 2.87
C ALA A 233 3.14 -14.62 1.85
N LYS A 234 2.97 -14.29 0.57
CA LYS A 234 3.56 -15.03 -0.56
C LYS A 234 4.33 -14.07 -1.46
N PHE A 235 5.60 -14.38 -1.69
CA PHE A 235 6.47 -13.66 -2.61
C PHE A 235 6.76 -14.59 -3.79
N HIS A 236 6.18 -14.30 -4.96
CA HIS A 236 6.37 -15.14 -6.15
C HIS A 236 7.71 -14.89 -6.84
N GLU A 237 8.22 -13.66 -6.77
CA GLU A 237 9.52 -13.24 -7.30
C GLU A 237 10.40 -12.65 -6.18
N ASP A 238 11.52 -12.03 -6.56
CA ASP A 238 12.52 -11.53 -5.63
C ASP A 238 11.97 -10.52 -4.61
N SER A 239 12.41 -10.65 -3.37
CA SER A 239 12.02 -9.79 -2.25
C SER A 239 13.26 -9.24 -1.55
N ASN A 240 13.36 -7.92 -1.45
CA ASN A 240 14.52 -7.23 -0.93
C ASN A 240 14.20 -6.47 0.36
N PHE A 241 14.66 -6.98 1.49
CA PHE A 241 14.57 -6.39 2.83
C PHE A 241 15.93 -5.85 3.31
N SER A 242 16.90 -5.70 2.41
CA SER A 242 18.27 -5.34 2.78
C SER A 242 18.37 -3.93 3.36
N ARG A 243 19.32 -3.74 4.28
CA ARG A 243 19.60 -2.45 4.96
C ARG A 243 18.44 -1.86 5.75
N SER A 244 17.45 -2.68 6.11
CA SER A 244 16.28 -2.25 6.87
C SER A 244 16.41 -2.55 8.35
N CYS A 245 15.71 -1.76 9.15
CA CYS A 245 15.70 -1.86 10.61
C CYS A 245 14.28 -2.15 11.09
N TYR A 246 14.11 -3.27 11.79
CA TYR A 246 12.83 -3.69 12.36
C TYR A 246 12.96 -3.81 13.88
N SER A 247 11.98 -3.35 14.64
CA SER A 247 11.87 -3.77 16.05
C SER A 247 11.50 -5.25 16.09
N GLU A 248 10.42 -5.62 15.39
CA GLU A 248 10.04 -7.01 15.15
C GLU A 248 9.70 -7.24 13.67
N ILE A 249 10.00 -8.44 13.17
CA ILE A 249 9.55 -8.92 11.87
C ILE A 249 8.94 -10.31 12.05
N ASP A 250 7.70 -10.49 11.62
CA ASP A 250 6.96 -11.74 11.74
C ASP A 250 6.65 -12.36 10.38
N CYS A 251 7.56 -13.24 9.95
CA CYS A 251 7.48 -14.04 8.73
C CYS A 251 6.95 -15.46 9.01
N PHE A 252 6.09 -15.65 10.01
CA PHE A 252 5.50 -16.98 10.27
C PHE A 252 4.78 -17.53 9.04
N ARG A 253 5.20 -18.71 8.58
CA ARG A 253 4.65 -19.40 7.40
C ARG A 253 4.64 -18.55 6.12
N VAL A 254 5.63 -17.67 5.95
CA VAL A 254 5.82 -16.97 4.68
C VAL A 254 6.38 -17.92 3.63
N ASP A 255 5.96 -17.72 2.38
CA ASP A 255 6.43 -18.45 1.21
C ASP A 255 7.24 -17.53 0.29
N TYR A 256 8.56 -17.70 0.26
CA TYR A 256 9.47 -16.99 -0.63
C TYR A 256 9.84 -17.89 -1.82
N LYS A 257 9.16 -17.70 -2.96
CA LYS A 257 9.45 -18.41 -4.22
C LYS A 257 10.64 -17.83 -4.96
N GLY A 258 10.75 -16.50 -5.00
CA GLY A 258 11.93 -15.79 -5.47
C GLY A 258 13.02 -15.69 -4.41
N LYS A 259 14.11 -15.01 -4.74
CA LYS A 259 15.20 -14.76 -3.79
C LYS A 259 14.68 -13.89 -2.63
N ALA A 260 15.07 -14.21 -1.40
CA ALA A 260 14.78 -13.39 -0.23
C ALA A 260 16.08 -12.78 0.32
N ASP A 261 16.18 -11.45 0.29
CA ASP A 261 17.38 -10.72 0.65
C ASP A 261 17.19 -9.91 1.94
N PHE A 262 17.80 -10.36 3.04
CA PHE A 262 17.84 -9.71 4.34
C PHE A 262 19.24 -9.16 4.65
N THR A 263 20.09 -9.01 3.64
CA THR A 263 21.49 -8.58 3.81
C THR A 263 21.57 -7.23 4.52
N GLU A 264 22.48 -7.08 5.48
CA GLU A 264 22.69 -5.84 6.27
C GLU A 264 21.44 -5.36 7.05
N SER A 265 20.37 -6.16 7.14
CA SER A 265 19.19 -5.79 7.94
C SER A 265 19.41 -6.06 9.43
N THR A 266 18.72 -5.29 10.27
CA THR A 266 18.82 -5.36 11.74
C THR A 266 17.45 -5.57 12.36
N VAL A 267 17.35 -6.50 13.30
CA VAL A 267 16.14 -6.77 14.09
C VAL A 267 16.42 -6.57 15.57
N GLY A 268 15.61 -5.73 16.23
CA GLY A 268 15.81 -5.33 17.62
C GLY A 268 15.34 -6.37 18.64
N HIS A 269 14.15 -6.94 18.47
CA HIS A 269 13.45 -7.70 19.52
C HIS A 269 13.08 -9.12 19.08
N ARG A 270 12.50 -9.29 17.88
CA ARG A 270 12.12 -10.62 17.40
C ARG A 270 12.15 -10.72 15.88
N ALA A 271 12.89 -11.69 15.37
CA ALA A 271 12.84 -12.11 13.98
C ALA A 271 12.19 -13.50 13.92
N ASN A 272 10.93 -13.57 13.48
CA ASN A 272 10.18 -14.82 13.42
C ASN A 272 10.11 -15.36 11.99
N PHE A 273 10.92 -16.35 11.66
CA PHE A 273 10.90 -17.11 10.41
C PHE A 273 10.35 -18.53 10.62
N HIS A 274 9.61 -18.75 11.70
CA HIS A 274 9.10 -20.07 12.05
C HIS A 274 8.17 -20.61 10.94
N ARG A 275 8.48 -21.81 10.43
CA ARG A 275 7.81 -22.45 9.28
C ARG A 275 7.83 -21.63 7.98
N ALA A 276 8.74 -20.68 7.82
CA ALA A 276 8.92 -20.01 6.54
C ALA A 276 9.53 -20.98 5.50
N SER A 277 9.12 -20.85 4.23
CA SER A 277 9.74 -21.55 3.10
C SER A 277 10.54 -20.57 2.26
N PHE A 278 11.78 -20.95 1.97
CA PHE A 278 12.69 -20.26 1.06
C PHE A 278 13.01 -21.22 -0.08
N ASP A 279 12.26 -21.11 -1.17
CA ASP A 279 12.36 -22.03 -2.31
C ASP A 279 13.51 -21.65 -3.26
N ASN A 280 13.99 -20.40 -3.16
CA ASN A 280 15.18 -19.89 -3.82
C ASN A 280 16.22 -19.43 -2.78
N ASN A 281 17.27 -18.73 -3.22
CA ASN A 281 18.35 -18.29 -2.36
C ASN A 281 17.83 -17.34 -1.27
N ALA A 282 18.28 -17.55 -0.04
CA ALA A 282 17.97 -16.70 1.10
C ALA A 282 19.26 -16.10 1.64
N TRP A 283 19.38 -14.77 1.64
CA TRP A 283 20.58 -14.06 2.05
C TRP A 283 20.33 -13.32 3.35
N PHE A 284 21.11 -13.66 4.37
CA PHE A 284 21.16 -13.03 5.69
C PHE A 284 22.60 -12.59 5.99
N ASP A 285 23.38 -12.29 4.95
CA ASP A 285 24.75 -11.84 5.12
C ASP A 285 24.78 -10.50 5.86
N ASN A 286 25.64 -10.38 6.88
CA ASN A 286 25.68 -9.22 7.79
C ASN A 286 24.33 -8.93 8.50
N PHE A 287 23.42 -9.90 8.57
CA PHE A 287 22.18 -9.79 9.32
C PHE A 287 22.46 -9.67 10.82
N ARG A 288 21.81 -8.74 11.51
CA ARG A 288 21.96 -8.57 12.97
C ARG A 288 20.63 -8.76 13.67
N CYS A 289 20.57 -9.69 14.63
CA CYS A 289 19.40 -9.87 15.47
C CYS A 289 19.76 -9.73 16.95
N PHE A 290 19.23 -8.68 17.58
CA PHE A 290 19.48 -8.39 19.00
C PHE A 290 18.61 -9.22 19.94
N GLY A 291 17.39 -9.52 19.51
CA GLY A 291 16.50 -10.41 20.22
C GLY A 291 16.42 -11.80 19.61
N LYS A 292 15.30 -12.50 19.78
CA LYS A 292 15.15 -13.89 19.37
C LYS A 292 15.04 -14.01 17.84
N ALA A 293 15.90 -14.82 17.23
CA ALA A 293 15.79 -15.26 15.84
C ALA A 293 15.25 -16.69 15.78
N ASP A 294 14.00 -16.85 15.33
CA ASP A 294 13.27 -18.11 15.29
C ASP A 294 13.15 -18.62 13.85
N PHE A 295 14.03 -19.54 13.45
CA PHE A 295 13.98 -20.24 12.16
C PHE A 295 13.40 -21.66 12.31
N GLN A 296 12.72 -21.98 13.42
CA GLN A 296 12.33 -23.35 13.67
C GLN A 296 11.35 -23.84 12.59
N GLN A 297 11.58 -25.07 12.11
CA GLN A 297 10.80 -25.70 11.04
C GLN A 297 10.82 -24.93 9.71
N ALA A 298 11.75 -23.99 9.50
CA ALA A 298 11.94 -23.36 8.21
C ALA A 298 12.55 -24.33 7.19
N SER A 299 12.29 -24.10 5.91
CA SER A 299 12.89 -24.85 4.80
C SER A 299 13.66 -23.94 3.86
N PHE A 300 14.89 -24.31 3.55
CA PHE A 300 15.77 -23.66 2.59
C PHE A 300 16.08 -24.65 1.46
N THR A 301 15.52 -24.39 0.29
CA THR A 301 15.66 -25.29 -0.87
C THR A 301 16.93 -25.00 -1.66
N LYS A 302 17.29 -23.72 -1.81
CA LYS A 302 18.57 -23.29 -2.39
C LYS A 302 19.56 -22.91 -1.30
N TYR A 303 20.50 -22.02 -1.62
CA TYR A 303 21.54 -21.63 -0.68
C TYR A 303 20.98 -20.68 0.38
N ALA A 304 21.25 -21.00 1.65
CA ALA A 304 21.01 -20.11 2.78
C ALA A 304 22.35 -19.49 3.20
N GLN A 305 22.48 -18.17 3.10
CA GLN A 305 23.70 -17.44 3.44
C GLN A 305 23.49 -16.65 4.73
N PHE A 306 24.38 -16.83 5.71
CA PHE A 306 24.39 -16.16 7.00
C PHE A 306 25.80 -15.59 7.29
N ARG A 307 26.59 -15.31 6.26
CA ARG A 307 28.00 -14.92 6.43
C ARG A 307 28.08 -13.60 7.18
N HIS A 308 28.97 -13.52 8.16
CA HIS A 308 29.10 -12.33 9.02
C HIS A 308 27.81 -11.94 9.76
N ALA A 309 26.81 -12.82 9.84
CA ALA A 309 25.61 -12.55 10.63
C ALA A 309 25.94 -12.55 12.13
N GLN A 310 25.19 -11.76 12.89
CA GLN A 310 25.36 -11.59 14.34
C GLN A 310 24.05 -11.86 15.06
N PHE A 311 24.02 -12.92 15.85
CA PHE A 311 22.89 -13.29 16.69
C PHE A 311 23.22 -12.99 18.15
N HIS A 312 22.73 -11.85 18.66
CA HIS A 312 22.93 -11.48 20.07
C HIS A 312 21.88 -12.13 20.99
N GLY A 313 20.65 -12.33 20.50
CA GLY A 313 19.63 -13.11 21.19
C GLY A 313 19.67 -14.59 20.80
N GLU A 314 18.67 -15.35 21.27
CA GLU A 314 18.57 -16.79 20.96
C GLU A 314 18.41 -17.03 19.46
N ALA A 315 19.20 -17.94 18.90
CA ALA A 315 19.12 -18.34 17.50
C ALA A 315 18.61 -19.80 17.38
N LEU A 316 17.35 -19.97 17.00
CA LEU A 316 16.70 -21.28 16.97
C LEU A 316 16.52 -21.77 15.54
N PHE A 317 17.31 -22.77 15.16
CA PHE A 317 17.21 -23.50 13.89
C PHE A 317 16.62 -24.90 14.08
N THR A 318 15.96 -25.18 15.20
CA THR A 318 15.40 -26.51 15.49
C THR A 318 14.49 -27.01 14.37
N SER A 319 14.72 -28.23 13.87
CA SER A 319 13.97 -28.85 12.75
C SER A 319 14.01 -28.06 11.44
N THR A 320 15.03 -27.24 11.22
CA THR A 320 15.25 -26.55 9.93
C THR A 320 15.75 -27.54 8.88
N HIS A 321 15.33 -27.34 7.63
CA HIS A 321 15.76 -28.15 6.49
C HIS A 321 16.62 -27.34 5.54
N PHE A 322 17.86 -27.77 5.30
CA PHE A 322 18.77 -27.17 4.32
C PHE A 322 19.03 -28.16 3.17
N THR A 323 18.71 -27.76 1.94
CA THR A 323 18.83 -28.66 0.77
C THR A 323 20.16 -28.46 0.03
N ASP A 324 20.34 -27.37 -0.71
CA ASP A 324 21.54 -27.20 -1.57
C ASP A 324 22.79 -26.72 -0.79
N GLY A 325 22.63 -26.04 0.35
CA GLY A 325 23.73 -25.70 1.28
C GLY A 325 23.40 -24.55 2.23
N ALA A 326 24.09 -24.49 3.37
CA ALA A 326 23.99 -23.40 4.34
C ALA A 326 25.37 -22.90 4.77
N PHE A 327 25.54 -21.58 4.78
CA PHE A 327 26.82 -20.89 4.91
C PHE A 327 26.80 -19.96 6.12
N PHE A 328 27.56 -20.29 7.17
CA PHE A 328 27.68 -19.54 8.42
C PHE A 328 29.12 -19.06 8.68
N GLU A 329 29.92 -18.89 7.62
CA GLU A 329 31.29 -18.38 7.70
C GLU A 329 31.31 -17.02 8.41
N ASN A 330 32.13 -16.89 9.44
CA ASN A 330 32.23 -15.70 10.29
C ASN A 330 30.90 -15.29 10.98
N THR A 331 29.94 -16.21 11.15
CA THR A 331 28.73 -15.93 11.94
C THR A 331 29.03 -15.94 13.44
N GLU A 332 28.58 -14.91 14.15
CA GLU A 332 28.73 -14.80 15.60
C GLU A 332 27.41 -15.12 16.32
N PHE A 333 27.49 -15.98 17.33
CA PHE A 333 26.38 -16.29 18.24
C PHE A 333 26.79 -15.90 19.66
N PHE A 334 26.20 -14.83 20.19
CA PHE A 334 26.52 -14.32 21.53
C PHE A 334 25.61 -14.90 22.62
N SER A 335 24.50 -15.53 22.24
CA SER A 335 23.58 -16.23 23.14
C SER A 335 23.38 -17.68 22.67
N SER A 336 22.38 -18.37 23.24
CA SER A 336 22.11 -19.78 22.95
C SER A 336 21.72 -19.99 21.48
N ARG A 337 22.16 -21.12 20.92
CA ARG A 337 21.81 -21.56 19.57
C ARG A 337 21.38 -23.02 19.58
N SER A 338 20.34 -23.37 18.81
CA SER A 338 19.87 -24.75 18.66
C SER A 338 19.74 -25.13 17.20
N PHE A 339 20.45 -26.19 16.79
CA PHE A 339 20.29 -26.86 15.49
C PHE A 339 19.68 -28.26 15.66
N SER A 340 18.98 -28.51 16.78
CA SER A 340 18.45 -29.83 17.09
C SER A 340 17.43 -30.28 16.03
N GLY A 341 17.57 -31.52 15.55
CA GLY A 341 16.71 -32.05 14.50
C GLY A 341 16.85 -31.37 13.13
N CYS A 342 17.89 -30.55 12.90
CA CYS A 342 18.19 -30.04 11.56
C CYS A 342 18.46 -31.18 10.58
N LEU A 343 17.93 -31.05 9.37
CA LEU A 343 18.23 -31.94 8.25
C LEU A 343 18.98 -31.16 7.18
N ALA A 344 20.14 -31.66 6.76
CA ALA A 344 20.95 -31.05 5.72
C ALA A 344 21.33 -32.10 4.66
N LYS A 345 21.04 -31.84 3.38
CA LYS A 345 21.49 -32.72 2.26
C LYS A 345 22.89 -32.39 1.78
N SER A 346 23.26 -31.11 1.85
CA SER A 346 24.61 -30.59 1.61
C SER A 346 25.26 -30.15 2.93
N PRO A 347 26.59 -29.96 2.97
CA PRO A 347 27.28 -29.47 4.16
C PRO A 347 26.72 -28.13 4.66
N ILE A 348 26.66 -28.01 5.99
CA ILE A 348 26.57 -26.71 6.66
C ILE A 348 28.01 -26.28 6.90
N ILE A 349 28.42 -25.16 6.29
CA ILE A 349 29.75 -24.60 6.46
C ILE A 349 29.73 -23.66 7.66
N MET A 350 30.59 -23.92 8.65
CA MET A 350 30.81 -23.06 9.80
C MET A 350 32.32 -22.94 10.02
N ASP A 351 32.86 -21.71 9.97
CA ASP A 351 34.24 -21.38 10.37
C ASP A 351 34.36 -19.95 10.91
#